data_AF-A0A1G9VI01-F1
#
_entry.id   AF-A0A1G9VI01-F1
#
_cell.length_a   1.000
_cell.length_b   1.000
_cell.length_c   1.000
_cell.angle_alpha   90.00
_cell.angle_beta   90.00
_cell.angle_gamma   90.00
#
_symmetry.space_group_name_H-M   'P 1'
#
loop_
_entity.id
_entity.type
_entity.pdbx_description
1 polymer ?
#
loop_
_entity_poly.entity_id
_entity_poly.type
_entity_poly.pdbx_seq_one_letter_code
_entity_poly.pdbx_strand_id
1 'polypeptide(L)'
;MTTHALVEYGIDSRVEAVILDLEGNGTHTRYGGDGPYYNPDGTFNGHAVLIVPAADRLLDPTLQQYREVPDTEAATVPLMVKLGGTSLGPASAEVARSDHRVRYHPAPEHLREAWRNVTITANEDAYRWAGANLAANVFDMLRSEFFRDKSLASPYPRLHRLVRALGEAKTVADRQRGYRFLWPGRSARSAWRTSPDPPSRALRRPGWA
;
A
#
# COMPACT_ATOMS: atom_id res chain seq x y z
N MET A 1 -16.33 2.19 3.69
CA MET A 1 -15.00 2.56 3.19
C MET A 1 -14.02 1.61 3.82
N THR A 2 -13.40 0.77 3.01
CA THR A 2 -12.49 -0.27 3.46
C THR A 2 -11.12 0.32 3.75
N THR A 3 -10.56 -0.08 4.88
CA THR A 3 -9.41 0.53 5.52
C THR A 3 -8.16 -0.26 5.11
N HIS A 4 -7.29 0.32 4.29
CA HIS A 4 -6.12 -0.39 3.74
C HIS A 4 -4.92 -0.38 4.68
N ALA A 5 -3.91 -1.19 4.38
CA ALA A 5 -2.81 -1.54 5.29
C ALA A 5 -2.11 -0.34 5.97
N LEU A 6 -1.96 0.81 5.30
CA LEU A 6 -1.30 1.97 5.93
C LEU A 6 -2.23 2.78 6.86
N VAL A 7 -3.55 2.58 6.78
CA VAL A 7 -4.50 3.29 7.66
C VAL A 7 -4.36 2.80 9.10
N GLU A 8 -3.87 1.58 9.33
CA GLU A 8 -3.49 1.12 10.68
C GLU A 8 -2.42 2.03 11.33
N TYR A 9 -1.66 2.74 10.50
CA TYR A 9 -0.65 3.73 10.90
C TYR A 9 -1.14 5.17 10.79
N GLY A 10 -2.44 5.39 10.59
CA GLY A 10 -3.03 6.71 10.41
C GLY A 10 -2.70 7.36 9.06
N ILE A 11 -2.20 6.58 8.10
CA ILE A 11 -1.90 7.05 6.74
C ILE A 11 -3.04 6.63 5.82
N ASP A 12 -3.79 7.62 5.34
CA ASP A 12 -4.82 7.37 4.33
C ASP A 12 -4.20 6.73 3.09
N SER A 13 -4.72 5.57 2.71
CA SER A 13 -4.26 4.83 1.55
C SER A 13 -5.37 3.93 1.01
N ARG A 14 -5.29 3.61 -0.28
CA ARG A 14 -6.19 2.66 -0.92
C ARG A 14 -5.56 1.89 -2.05
N VAL A 15 -6.05 0.67 -2.26
CA VAL A 15 -5.64 -0.19 -3.37
C VAL A 15 -6.59 0.04 -4.53
N GLU A 16 -6.05 0.39 -5.68
CA GLU A 16 -6.80 0.54 -6.93
C GLU A 16 -6.30 -0.46 -7.96
N ALA A 17 -7.23 -1.10 -8.67
CA ALA A 17 -6.93 -1.85 -9.87
C ALA A 17 -6.64 -0.88 -11.02
N VAL A 18 -5.65 -1.22 -11.84
CA VAL A 18 -5.20 -0.44 -12.99
C VAL A 18 -4.96 -1.36 -14.17
N ILE A 19 -5.04 -0.80 -15.36
CA ILE A 19 -4.52 -1.43 -16.58
C ILE A 19 -3.04 -1.06 -16.64
N LEU A 20 -2.18 -2.03 -16.93
CA LEU A 20 -0.72 -1.88 -16.87
C LEU A 20 -0.12 -2.17 -18.24
N ASP A 21 0.53 -1.17 -18.84
CA ASP A 21 1.41 -1.37 -19.98
C ASP A 21 2.85 -1.49 -19.49
N LEU A 22 3.49 -2.58 -19.86
CA LEU A 22 4.87 -2.89 -19.50
C LEU A 22 5.70 -3.18 -20.74
N GLU A 23 6.80 -2.48 -20.89
CA GLU A 23 7.78 -2.70 -21.95
C GLU A 23 9.18 -2.87 -21.38
N GLY A 24 9.77 -4.02 -21.65
CA GLY A 24 11.10 -4.40 -21.20
C GLY A 24 11.42 -5.84 -21.59
N ASN A 25 12.67 -6.26 -21.41
CA ASN A 25 13.17 -7.58 -21.85
C ASN A 25 12.80 -7.92 -23.32
N GLY A 26 12.76 -6.91 -24.19
CA GLY A 26 12.43 -7.06 -25.62
C GLY A 26 10.94 -7.34 -25.91
N THR A 27 10.06 -7.20 -24.91
CA THR A 27 8.63 -7.47 -25.04
C THR A 27 7.80 -6.29 -24.54
N HIS A 28 6.57 -6.17 -25.05
CA HIS A 28 5.57 -5.23 -24.57
C HIS A 28 4.26 -5.99 -24.31
N THR A 29 3.73 -5.86 -23.11
CA THR A 29 2.48 -6.51 -22.69
C THR A 29 1.55 -5.50 -22.01
N ARG A 30 0.27 -5.54 -22.39
CA ARG A 30 -0.82 -4.84 -21.70
C ARG A 30 -1.59 -5.82 -20.83
N TYR A 31 -1.55 -5.60 -19.52
CA TYR A 31 -2.35 -6.32 -18.53
C TYR A 31 -3.64 -5.56 -18.25
N GLY A 32 -4.75 -6.27 -18.18
CA GLY A 32 -6.10 -5.75 -17.97
C GLY A 32 -6.89 -5.55 -19.26
N GLY A 33 -6.26 -5.42 -20.43
CA GLY A 33 -6.99 -5.27 -21.70
C GLY A 33 -8.04 -4.15 -21.65
N ASP A 34 -9.32 -4.50 -21.78
CA ASP A 34 -10.47 -3.58 -21.70
C ASP A 34 -10.87 -3.19 -20.26
N GLY A 35 -10.28 -3.83 -19.25
CA GLY A 35 -10.48 -3.53 -17.84
C GLY A 35 -10.04 -4.69 -16.93
N PRO A 36 -9.53 -4.44 -15.69
CA PRO A 36 -9.01 -5.51 -14.83
C PRO A 36 -10.06 -6.55 -14.44
N TYR A 37 -9.68 -7.83 -14.39
CA TYR A 37 -10.57 -8.95 -14.05
C TYR A 37 -9.81 -10.18 -13.53
N TYR A 38 -10.52 -11.12 -12.90
CA TYR A 38 -9.96 -12.43 -12.53
C TYR A 38 -10.15 -13.45 -13.65
N ASN A 39 -9.08 -14.14 -14.02
CA ASN A 39 -9.12 -15.28 -14.93
C ASN A 39 -9.79 -16.50 -14.26
N PRO A 40 -10.25 -17.50 -15.05
CA PRO A 40 -10.85 -18.73 -14.52
C PRO A 40 -9.94 -19.53 -13.57
N ASP A 41 -8.62 -19.41 -13.73
CA ASP A 41 -7.61 -20.06 -12.88
C ASP A 41 -7.35 -19.31 -11.55
N GLY A 42 -8.05 -18.20 -11.31
CA GLY A 42 -7.91 -17.37 -10.11
C GLY A 42 -6.77 -16.35 -10.18
N THR A 43 -6.01 -16.28 -11.27
CA THR A 43 -5.04 -15.21 -11.49
C THR A 43 -5.73 -13.89 -11.83
N PHE A 44 -5.12 -12.76 -11.45
CA PHE A 44 -5.67 -11.44 -11.73
C PHE A 44 -5.05 -10.86 -13.01
N ASN A 45 -5.88 -10.58 -14.02
CA ASN A 45 -5.48 -9.85 -15.21
C ASN A 45 -5.70 -8.35 -15.02
N GLY A 46 -4.62 -7.58 -15.07
CA GLY A 46 -4.54 -6.19 -14.64
C GLY A 46 -3.39 -6.03 -13.66
N HIS A 47 -3.46 -5.00 -12.84
CA HIS A 47 -2.52 -4.80 -11.74
C HIS A 47 -3.17 -4.07 -10.59
N ALA A 48 -2.60 -4.19 -9.39
CA ALA A 48 -3.08 -3.49 -8.20
C ALA A 48 -1.96 -2.60 -7.64
N VAL A 49 -2.29 -1.33 -7.42
CA VAL A 49 -1.35 -0.33 -6.91
C VAL A 49 -1.87 0.29 -5.63
N LEU A 50 -0.96 0.78 -4.80
CA LEU A 50 -1.30 1.48 -3.55
C LEU A 50 -1.25 2.98 -3.78
N ILE A 51 -2.40 3.63 -3.66
CA ILE A 51 -2.54 5.09 -3.70
C ILE A 51 -2.44 5.64 -2.27
N VAL A 52 -1.59 6.64 -2.07
CA VAL A 52 -1.45 7.38 -0.80
C VAL A 52 -1.76 8.85 -1.06
N PRO A 53 -3.03 9.26 -0.90
CA PRO A 53 -3.49 10.59 -1.28
C PRO A 53 -2.75 11.72 -0.56
N ALA A 54 -2.51 11.58 0.75
CA ALA A 54 -1.81 12.59 1.55
C ALA A 54 -0.35 12.80 1.09
N ALA A 55 0.25 11.80 0.45
CA ALA A 55 1.58 11.90 -0.12
C ALA A 55 1.56 12.31 -1.60
N ASP A 56 0.39 12.36 -2.25
CA ASP A 56 0.25 12.55 -3.68
C ASP A 56 1.10 11.50 -4.44
N ARG A 57 1.00 10.23 -4.00
CA ARG A 57 1.82 9.12 -4.53
C ARG A 57 1.01 7.87 -4.87
N LEU A 58 1.44 7.21 -5.94
CA LEU A 58 1.21 5.80 -6.21
C LEU A 58 2.45 5.03 -5.81
N LEU A 59 2.27 3.88 -5.17
CA LEU A 59 3.31 2.92 -4.84
C LEU A 59 2.99 1.59 -5.51
N ASP A 60 4.01 0.99 -6.11
CA ASP A 60 3.94 -0.33 -6.73
C ASP A 60 5.10 -1.18 -6.23
N PRO A 61 4.84 -2.01 -5.20
CA PRO A 61 5.84 -2.93 -4.66
C PRO A 61 5.91 -4.26 -5.41
N THR A 62 5.00 -4.54 -6.35
CA THR A 62 4.82 -5.86 -6.96
C THR A 62 5.16 -5.90 -8.44
N LEU A 63 5.60 -4.77 -9.04
CA LEU A 63 5.98 -4.72 -10.45
C LEU A 63 6.99 -5.83 -10.85
N GLN A 64 7.88 -6.23 -9.95
CA GLN A 64 8.91 -7.24 -10.24
C GLN A 64 8.36 -8.64 -10.57
N GLN A 65 7.07 -8.88 -10.35
CA GLN A 65 6.44 -10.15 -10.69
C GLN A 65 6.26 -10.33 -12.21
N TYR A 66 6.38 -9.26 -13.00
CA TYR A 66 6.16 -9.29 -14.44
C TYR A 66 7.45 -9.59 -15.19
N ARG A 67 7.36 -10.48 -16.19
CA ARG A 67 8.50 -10.95 -16.99
C ARG A 67 9.15 -9.85 -17.83
N GLU A 68 8.43 -8.79 -18.14
CA GLU A 68 8.89 -7.63 -18.90
C GLU A 68 9.88 -6.81 -18.06
N VAL A 69 9.84 -6.93 -16.74
CA VAL A 69 10.74 -6.21 -15.84
C VAL A 69 12.10 -6.92 -15.79
N PRO A 70 13.19 -6.24 -16.16
CA PRO A 70 14.53 -6.82 -16.12
C PRO A 70 14.98 -7.18 -14.70
N ASP A 71 15.83 -8.19 -14.57
CA ASP A 71 16.52 -8.48 -13.30
C ASP A 71 17.75 -7.57 -13.17
N THR A 72 17.51 -6.31 -12.81
CA THR A 72 18.56 -5.30 -12.56
C THR A 72 18.37 -4.63 -11.21
N GLU A 73 19.45 -4.08 -10.64
CA GLU A 73 19.35 -3.29 -9.40
C GLU A 73 18.35 -2.14 -9.53
N ALA A 74 18.33 -1.45 -10.68
CA ALA A 74 17.38 -0.39 -10.94
C ALA A 74 15.94 -0.92 -10.91
N ALA A 75 15.69 -2.03 -11.58
CA ALA A 75 14.38 -2.66 -11.64
C ALA A 75 13.88 -3.04 -10.26
N THR A 76 14.69 -3.69 -9.41
CA THR A 76 14.29 -4.21 -8.08
C THR A 76 13.70 -3.18 -7.11
N VAL A 77 13.96 -1.89 -7.31
CA VAL A 77 13.43 -0.82 -6.45
C VAL A 77 11.92 -0.65 -6.68
N PRO A 78 11.09 -0.68 -5.60
CA PRO A 78 9.66 -0.38 -5.71
C PRO A 78 9.39 0.96 -6.38
N LEU A 79 8.37 1.00 -7.24
CA LEU A 79 8.03 2.22 -7.93
C LEU A 79 7.22 3.15 -7.04
N MET A 80 7.57 4.43 -7.12
CA MET A 80 6.85 5.50 -6.45
C MET A 80 6.64 6.65 -7.42
N VAL A 81 5.39 6.88 -7.78
CA VAL A 81 5.00 7.82 -8.84
C VAL A 81 4.28 9.00 -8.20
N LYS A 82 4.68 10.21 -8.56
CA LYS A 82 3.94 11.41 -8.16
C LYS A 82 2.60 11.45 -8.90
N LEU A 83 1.53 11.58 -8.14
CA LEU A 83 0.20 11.81 -8.68
C LEU A 83 0.01 13.30 -8.97
N GLY A 84 -1.01 13.64 -9.75
CA GLY A 84 -1.45 15.03 -9.92
C GLY A 84 -2.64 15.35 -9.02
N GLY A 85 -2.82 14.61 -7.93
CA GLY A 85 -4.07 14.59 -7.15
C GLY A 85 -4.22 13.34 -6.27
N THR A 86 -5.42 13.13 -5.75
CA THR A 86 -5.68 12.07 -4.76
C THR A 86 -5.88 10.68 -5.35
N SER A 87 -5.87 10.53 -6.68
CA SER A 87 -6.01 9.28 -7.44
C SER A 87 -5.15 9.32 -8.70
N LEU A 88 -5.12 8.22 -9.46
CA LEU A 88 -4.49 8.22 -10.80
C LEU A 88 -5.18 9.18 -11.78
N GLY A 89 -6.38 9.68 -11.44
CA GLY A 89 -7.16 10.57 -12.32
C GLY A 89 -7.60 9.86 -13.60
N PRO A 90 -7.99 10.62 -14.65
CA PRO A 90 -8.32 10.06 -15.96
C PRO A 90 -7.08 9.87 -16.86
N ALA A 91 -5.94 10.45 -16.51
CA ALA A 91 -4.72 10.38 -17.30
C ALA A 91 -3.85 9.18 -16.88
N SER A 92 -3.12 8.61 -17.82
CA SER A 92 -2.13 7.57 -17.51
C SER A 92 -0.92 8.17 -16.79
N ALA A 93 -0.37 7.45 -15.83
CA ALA A 93 0.92 7.78 -15.22
C ALA A 93 2.02 6.92 -15.85
N GLU A 94 3.03 7.55 -16.44
CA GLU A 94 4.16 6.85 -17.05
C GLU A 94 5.44 7.06 -16.24
N VAL A 95 6.20 5.98 -16.10
CA VAL A 95 7.55 5.99 -15.55
C VAL A 95 8.46 5.34 -16.57
N ALA A 96 9.28 6.17 -17.22
CA ALA A 96 10.40 5.68 -18.00
C ALA A 96 11.57 5.41 -17.06
N ARG A 97 12.07 4.17 -17.05
CA ARG A 97 13.35 3.82 -16.41
C ARG A 97 14.39 3.58 -17.50
N SER A 98 15.64 3.44 -17.10
CA SER A 98 16.74 3.19 -18.04
C SER A 98 16.64 1.84 -18.74
N ASP A 99 15.93 0.88 -18.15
CA ASP A 99 15.91 -0.53 -18.52
C ASP A 99 14.53 -1.07 -18.90
N HIS A 100 13.45 -0.38 -18.51
CA HIS A 100 12.08 -0.69 -18.91
C HIS A 100 11.18 0.54 -18.78
N ARG A 101 10.00 0.47 -19.42
CA ARG A 101 8.96 1.49 -19.35
C ARG A 101 7.69 0.90 -18.75
N VAL A 102 7.08 1.68 -17.86
CA VAL A 102 5.87 1.30 -17.13
C VAL A 102 4.85 2.40 -17.32
N ARG A 103 3.64 2.05 -17.74
CA ARG A 103 2.53 3.00 -17.83
C ARG A 103 1.30 2.41 -17.15
N TYR A 104 0.83 3.13 -16.14
CA TYR A 104 -0.39 2.83 -15.41
C TYR A 104 -1.55 3.61 -16.02
N HIS A 105 -2.58 2.91 -16.45
CA HIS A 105 -3.82 3.51 -16.92
C HIS A 105 -4.92 3.32 -15.87
N PRO A 106 -5.71 4.36 -15.60
CA PRO A 106 -6.81 4.25 -14.65
C PRO A 106 -7.84 3.25 -15.18
N ALA A 107 -8.23 2.29 -14.34
CA ALA A 107 -9.37 1.46 -14.65
C ALA A 107 -10.67 2.29 -14.64
N PRO A 108 -11.69 1.90 -15.42
CA PRO A 108 -13.04 2.41 -15.26
C PRO A 108 -13.46 2.37 -13.79
N GLU A 109 -14.22 3.37 -13.32
CA GLU A 109 -14.52 3.53 -11.89
C GLU A 109 -15.10 2.26 -11.25
N HIS A 110 -16.03 1.61 -11.96
CA HIS A 110 -16.66 0.35 -11.52
C HIS A 110 -15.70 -0.85 -11.46
N LEU A 111 -14.51 -0.76 -12.06
CA LEU A 111 -13.48 -1.81 -12.06
C LEU A 111 -12.28 -1.48 -11.16
N ARG A 112 -12.25 -0.31 -10.50
CA ARG A 112 -11.12 0.04 -9.59
C ARG A 112 -10.99 -0.90 -8.39
N GLU A 113 -12.08 -1.57 -8.02
CA GLU A 113 -12.08 -2.59 -6.97
C GLU A 113 -12.12 -4.01 -7.54
N ALA A 114 -11.89 -4.22 -8.85
CA ALA A 114 -11.92 -5.55 -9.46
C ALA A 114 -10.87 -6.51 -8.87
N TRP A 115 -9.83 -5.99 -8.22
CA TRP A 115 -8.87 -6.77 -7.45
C TRP A 115 -9.50 -7.43 -6.19
N ARG A 116 -10.67 -6.99 -5.74
CA ARG A 116 -11.39 -7.61 -4.62
C ARG A 116 -12.22 -8.79 -5.13
N ASN A 117 -11.73 -10.01 -4.94
CA ASN A 117 -12.56 -11.21 -5.11
C ASN A 117 -13.13 -11.71 -3.77
N VAL A 118 -13.96 -12.75 -3.84
CA VAL A 118 -14.57 -13.40 -2.67
C VAL A 118 -13.51 -13.90 -1.70
N THR A 119 -12.42 -14.48 -2.19
CA THR A 119 -11.32 -14.98 -1.35
C THR A 119 -10.64 -13.86 -0.56
N ILE A 120 -10.33 -12.74 -1.21
CA ILE A 120 -9.72 -11.58 -0.56
C ILE A 120 -10.67 -11.00 0.49
N THR A 121 -11.95 -10.90 0.16
CA THR A 121 -12.97 -10.40 1.08
C THR A 121 -13.13 -11.31 2.30
N ALA A 122 -13.16 -12.63 2.08
CA ALA A 122 -13.27 -13.61 3.16
C ALA A 122 -12.05 -13.63 4.10
N ASN A 123 -10.88 -13.22 3.61
CA ASN A 123 -9.63 -13.22 4.36
C ASN A 123 -9.15 -11.81 4.75
N GLU A 124 -9.98 -10.78 4.60
CA GLU A 124 -9.54 -9.39 4.75
C GLU A 124 -8.94 -9.12 6.14
N ASP A 125 -9.59 -9.58 7.20
CA ASP A 125 -9.09 -9.39 8.57
C ASP A 125 -7.79 -10.15 8.82
N ALA A 126 -7.65 -11.36 8.26
CA ALA A 126 -6.42 -12.14 8.36
C ALA A 126 -5.25 -11.46 7.63
N TYR A 127 -5.49 -10.92 6.43
CA TYR A 127 -4.48 -10.16 5.68
C TYR A 127 -4.13 -8.84 6.37
N ARG A 128 -5.12 -8.15 6.94
CA ARG A 128 -4.89 -6.94 7.73
C ARG A 128 -3.99 -7.24 8.93
N TRP A 129 -4.27 -8.33 9.66
CA TRP A 129 -3.49 -8.75 10.81
C TRP A 129 -2.06 -9.18 10.40
N ALA A 130 -1.92 -9.96 9.35
CA ALA A 130 -0.62 -10.37 8.81
C ALA A 130 0.22 -9.16 8.36
N GLY A 131 -0.39 -8.20 7.67
CA GLY A 131 0.27 -6.96 7.24
C GLY A 131 0.75 -6.12 8.42
N ALA A 132 -0.09 -5.93 9.44
CA ALA A 132 0.28 -5.21 10.66
C ALA A 132 1.45 -5.89 11.39
N ASN A 133 1.43 -7.22 11.49
CA ASN A 133 2.50 -8.00 12.11
C ASN A 133 3.80 -7.92 11.32
N LEU A 134 3.74 -8.02 9.99
CA LEU A 134 4.92 -7.91 9.13
C LEU A 134 5.58 -6.54 9.26
N ALA A 135 4.81 -5.46 9.17
CA ALA A 135 5.33 -4.11 9.29
C ALA A 135 5.94 -3.87 10.69
N ALA A 136 5.30 -4.35 11.75
CA ALA A 136 5.88 -4.29 13.10
C ALA A 136 7.22 -5.03 13.23
N ASN A 137 7.32 -6.25 12.68
CA ASN A 137 8.58 -6.99 12.65
C ASN A 137 9.67 -6.22 11.89
N VAL A 138 9.33 -5.59 10.75
CA VAL A 138 10.28 -4.76 9.99
C VAL A 138 10.74 -3.56 10.82
N PHE A 139 9.83 -2.89 11.54
CA PHE A 139 10.21 -1.77 12.40
C PHE A 139 11.06 -2.19 13.59
N ASP A 140 10.76 -3.30 14.25
CA ASP A 140 11.58 -3.84 15.34
C ASP A 140 12.97 -4.25 14.83
N MET A 141 13.05 -4.84 13.63
CA MET A 141 14.32 -5.15 12.97
C MET A 141 15.12 -3.87 12.71
N LEU A 142 14.53 -2.84 12.10
CA LEU A 142 15.20 -1.55 11.84
C LEU A 142 15.64 -0.82 13.12
N ARG A 143 15.02 -1.12 14.26
CA ARG A 143 15.38 -0.58 15.57
C ARG A 143 16.50 -1.34 16.28
N SER A 144 16.71 -2.61 15.94
CA SER A 144 17.80 -3.39 16.53
C SER A 144 19.14 -2.70 16.29
N GLU A 145 20.04 -2.74 17.28
CA GLU A 145 21.32 -2.01 17.22
C GLU A 145 22.10 -2.32 15.95
N PHE A 146 22.19 -3.60 15.59
CA PHE A 146 22.88 -4.05 14.38
C PHE A 146 22.34 -3.41 13.09
N PHE A 147 21.02 -3.45 12.87
CA PHE A 147 20.43 -2.89 11.64
C PHE A 147 20.36 -1.38 11.68
N ARG A 148 20.15 -0.79 12.87
CA ARG A 148 20.17 0.66 13.08
C ARG A 148 21.52 1.24 12.68
N ASP A 149 22.61 0.68 13.19
CA ASP A 149 23.96 1.18 12.94
C ASP A 149 24.34 1.01 11.47
N LYS A 150 24.05 -0.15 10.87
CA LYS A 150 24.22 -0.36 9.42
C LYS A 150 23.41 0.64 8.59
N SER A 151 22.16 0.87 8.97
CA SER A 151 21.28 1.80 8.27
C SER A 151 21.78 3.24 8.36
N LEU A 152 22.33 3.66 9.51
CA LEU A 152 22.90 4.99 9.73
C LEU A 152 24.28 5.18 9.09
N ALA A 153 25.00 4.09 8.83
CA ALA A 153 26.27 4.10 8.09
C ALA A 153 26.07 4.07 6.55
N SER A 154 24.84 3.86 6.07
CA SER A 154 24.54 3.78 4.64
C SER A 154 24.57 5.16 3.97
N PRO A 155 24.69 5.25 2.64
CA PRO A 155 24.67 6.53 1.92
C PRO A 155 23.24 7.05 1.68
N TYR A 156 22.24 6.64 2.48
CA TYR A 156 20.82 6.89 2.20
C TYR A 156 20.16 7.84 3.23
N PRO A 157 20.16 9.17 3.00
CA PRO A 157 19.61 10.16 3.94
C PRO A 157 18.13 9.95 4.31
N ARG A 158 17.33 9.33 3.44
CA ARG A 158 15.93 8.99 3.74
C ARG A 158 15.83 7.87 4.77
N LEU A 159 16.68 6.85 4.65
CA LEU A 159 16.79 5.77 5.62
C LEU A 159 17.25 6.31 6.98
N HIS A 160 18.18 7.26 7.00
CA HIS A 160 18.63 7.90 8.26
C HIS A 160 17.49 8.61 8.96
N ARG A 161 16.70 9.38 8.21
CA ARG A 161 15.51 10.07 8.75
C ARG A 161 14.48 9.08 9.28
N LEU A 162 14.23 7.99 8.56
CA LEU A 162 13.34 6.92 9.00
C LEU A 162 13.82 6.30 10.31
N VAL A 163 15.08 5.82 10.36
CA VAL A 163 15.65 5.18 11.56
C VAL A 163 15.67 6.12 12.76
N ARG A 164 15.98 7.41 12.55
CA ARG A 164 15.91 8.43 13.61
C ARG A 164 14.47 8.67 14.07
N ALA A 165 13.51 8.75 13.15
CA ALA A 165 12.10 8.89 13.48
C ALA A 165 11.59 7.67 14.26
N LEU A 166 12.04 6.46 13.92
CA LEU A 166 11.70 5.24 14.65
C LEU A 166 12.35 5.14 16.04
N GLY A 167 13.28 6.04 16.37
CA GLY A 167 14.26 5.91 17.46
C GLY A 167 13.73 5.27 18.74
N GLU A 168 12.73 5.87 19.38
CA GLU A 168 12.18 5.37 20.65
C GLU A 168 10.74 4.82 20.52
N ALA A 169 10.20 4.75 19.30
CA ALA A 169 8.85 4.23 19.05
C ALA A 169 8.73 2.75 19.46
N LYS A 170 7.90 2.42 20.44
CA LYS A 170 7.75 1.03 20.91
C LYS A 170 6.66 0.30 20.15
N THR A 171 6.96 -0.89 19.66
CA THR A 171 5.97 -1.82 19.13
C THR A 171 5.19 -2.42 20.30
N VAL A 172 3.86 -2.37 20.24
CA VAL A 172 2.95 -2.90 21.26
C VAL A 172 1.94 -3.82 20.58
N ALA A 173 1.79 -5.02 21.12
CA ALA A 173 0.75 -5.95 20.70
C ALA A 173 -0.63 -5.42 21.13
N ASP A 174 -1.49 -5.16 20.16
CA ASP A 174 -2.92 -4.92 20.32
C ASP A 174 -3.67 -6.21 19.92
N ARG A 175 -4.32 -6.85 20.90
CA ARG A 175 -5.02 -8.12 20.70
C ARG A 175 -6.14 -8.05 19.65
N GLN A 176 -6.66 -6.87 19.35
CA GLN A 176 -7.74 -6.68 18.38
C GLN A 176 -7.24 -6.18 17.02
N ARG A 177 -6.05 -5.57 16.96
CA ARG A 177 -5.58 -4.83 15.77
C ARG A 177 -4.17 -5.19 15.31
N GLY A 178 -3.55 -6.24 15.87
CA GLY A 178 -2.17 -6.61 15.58
C GLY A 178 -1.17 -5.72 16.31
N TYR A 179 -0.01 -5.47 15.74
CA TYR A 179 0.98 -4.61 16.39
C TYR A 179 0.81 -3.13 16.02
N ARG A 180 1.06 -2.24 16.98
CA ARG A 180 0.98 -0.77 16.84
C ARG A 180 2.23 -0.10 17.41
N PHE A 181 2.47 1.16 17.03
CA PHE A 181 3.63 1.93 17.51
C PHE A 181 3.23 3.00 18.51
N LEU A 182 3.88 3.00 19.68
CA LEU A 182 3.77 4.05 20.68
C LEU A 182 4.95 5.01 20.54
N TRP A 183 4.66 6.27 20.25
CA TRP A 183 5.66 7.32 20.24
C TRP A 183 6.03 7.75 21.69
N PRO A 184 7.30 8.10 21.95
CA PRO A 184 7.73 8.64 23.24
C PRO A 184 6.86 9.81 23.71
N GLY A 185 6.56 9.83 25.01
CA GLY A 185 5.77 10.92 25.61
C GLY A 185 4.27 10.88 25.29
N ARG A 186 3.79 9.94 24.45
CA ARG A 186 2.36 9.66 24.31
C ARG A 186 2.01 8.46 25.17
N SER A 187 1.05 8.64 26.08
CA SER A 187 0.40 7.48 26.70
C SER A 187 -0.29 6.66 25.61
N ALA A 188 -0.36 5.35 25.82
CA ALA A 188 -1.23 4.47 25.04
C ALA A 188 -2.57 5.17 24.76
N ARG A 189 -3.29 5.59 25.81
CA ARG A 189 -4.60 6.27 25.74
C ARG A 189 -4.67 7.50 24.84
N SER A 190 -3.59 8.26 24.72
CA SER A 190 -3.51 9.50 23.90
C SER A 190 -2.98 9.25 22.48
N ALA A 191 -2.29 8.14 22.22
CA ALA A 191 -1.88 7.74 20.88
C ALA A 191 -3.02 7.05 20.10
N TRP A 192 -4.07 6.58 20.80
CA TRP A 192 -5.17 5.80 20.22
C TRP A 192 -6.27 6.61 19.51
N ARG A 193 -6.20 7.94 19.50
CA ARG A 193 -7.21 8.78 18.81
C ARG A 193 -6.65 9.37 17.52
N THR A 194 -6.90 8.70 16.40
CA THR A 194 -7.31 9.34 15.13
C THR A 194 -7.86 8.29 14.15
N SER A 195 -9.18 8.15 14.13
CA SER A 195 -10.03 8.52 13.00
C SER A 195 -11.41 8.83 13.61
N PRO A 196 -12.13 9.90 13.21
CA PRO A 196 -13.50 10.09 13.66
C PRO A 196 -14.32 8.88 13.23
N ASP A 197 -15.09 8.31 14.16
CA ASP A 197 -16.10 7.32 13.82
C ASP A 197 -16.93 7.86 12.65
N PRO A 198 -17.22 7.06 11.60
CA PRO A 198 -18.27 7.44 10.67
C PRO A 198 -19.53 7.68 11.50
N PRO A 199 -20.29 8.77 11.25
CA PRO A 199 -21.46 9.08 12.07
C PRO A 199 -22.34 7.85 12.13
N SER A 200 -22.54 7.33 13.34
CA SER A 200 -23.44 6.22 13.58
C SER A 200 -24.81 6.65 13.07
N ARG A 201 -25.25 6.02 11.98
CA ARG A 201 -26.62 6.17 11.49
C ARG A 201 -27.50 5.61 12.59
N ALA A 202 -28.02 6.50 13.43
CA ALA A 202 -29.05 6.17 14.39
C ALA A 202 -30.21 5.56 13.61
N LEU A 203 -30.38 4.25 13.74
CA LEU A 203 -31.59 3.54 13.38
C LEU A 203 -32.73 4.15 14.20
N ARG A 204 -33.38 5.18 13.67
CA ARG A 204 -34.73 5.56 14.12
C ARG A 204 -35.66 4.43 13.68
N ARG A 205 -35.99 3.56 14.62
CA ARG A 205 -37.19 2.72 14.52
C ARG A 205 -38.40 3.66 14.39
N PRO A 206 -39.30 3.47 13.41
CA PRO A 206 -40.61 4.11 13.45
C PRO A 206 -41.42 3.46 14.58
N GLY A 207 -41.66 4.24 15.63
CA GLY A 207 -42.69 3.95 16.62
C GLY A 207 -44.06 4.19 16.02
N TRP A 208 -45.00 3.35 16.41
CA TRP A 208 -46.40 3.37 16.04
C TRP A 208 -47.10 4.61 16.62
N ALA A 209 -47.92 5.26 15.81
CA ALA A 209 -49.18 5.92 16.17
C ALA A 209 -49.99 6.09 14.87
#